data_AF-Q2H8V1-F1
#
_entry.id   AF-Q2H8V1-F1
#
_cell.length_a   1.000
_cell.length_b   1.000
_cell.length_c   1.000
_cell.angle_alpha   90.00
_cell.angle_beta   90.00
_cell.angle_gamma   90.00
#
_symmetry.space_group_name_H-M   'P 1'
#
loop_
_entity.id
_entity.type
_entity.pdbx_description
1 polymer ?
#
loop_
_entity_poly.entity_id
_entity_poly.type
_entity_poly.pdbx_seq_one_letter_code
_entity_poly.pdbx_strand_id
1 'polypeptide(L)'
;MSYYFAIIGTQDNPLFEYEFGTSKQGGDGQSRFTEQAHHLNQFVLHSSLDIVEEVQWMNGQLRQRQVPVTTPAVGDGERDRKRDA
;
A
#
# COMPACT_ATOMS: atom_id res chain seq x y z
N MET A 1 -21.41 -4.11 10.03
CA MET A 1 -20.48 -2.96 10.05
C MET A 1 -19.85 -2.82 8.68
N SER A 2 -19.75 -1.61 8.17
CA SER A 2 -19.26 -1.31 6.82
C SER A 2 -17.90 -0.65 6.91
N TYR A 3 -16.98 -1.01 6.02
CA TYR A 3 -15.64 -0.45 5.91
C TYR A 3 -15.46 0.15 4.53
N TYR A 4 -14.73 1.26 4.49
CA TYR A 4 -14.33 1.94 3.27
C TYR A 4 -12.80 1.95 3.23
N PHE A 5 -12.24 1.42 2.15
CA PHE A 5 -10.81 1.33 1.90
C PHE A 5 -10.50 2.05 0.61
N ALA A 6 -9.47 2.89 0.61
CA ALA A 6 -8.98 3.51 -0.60
C ALA A 6 -7.46 3.60 -0.61
N ILE A 7 -6.89 3.59 -1.81
CA ILE A 7 -5.47 3.80 -2.07
C ILE A 7 -5.34 5.15 -2.75
N ILE A 8 -4.55 6.04 -2.16
CA ILE A 8 -4.35 7.40 -2.65
C ILE A 8 -2.95 7.50 -3.25
N GLY A 9 -2.88 8.12 -4.43
CA GLY A 9 -1.63 8.42 -5.13
C GLY A 9 -0.91 9.61 -4.52
N THR A 10 0.27 9.93 -5.04
CA THR A 10 1.11 11.04 -4.56
C THR A 10 0.61 12.43 -4.95
N GLN A 11 -0.50 12.52 -5.69
CA GLN A 11 -1.14 13.78 -6.10
C GLN A 11 -2.56 13.87 -5.50
N ASP A 12 -2.77 13.23 -4.35
CA ASP A 12 -4.07 13.16 -3.66
C ASP A 12 -5.21 12.63 -4.52
N ASN A 13 -4.87 11.83 -5.53
CA ASN A 13 -5.82 11.23 -6.45
C ASN A 13 -6.16 9.79 -6.00
N PRO A 14 -7.44 9.41 -5.87
CA PRO A 14 -7.80 8.04 -5.53
C PRO A 14 -7.44 7.12 -6.70
N LEU A 15 -6.57 6.14 -6.44
CA LEU A 15 -6.16 5.11 -7.39
C LEU A 15 -7.07 3.88 -7.30
N PHE A 16 -7.63 3.62 -6.12
CA PHE A 16 -8.51 2.49 -5.86
C PHE A 16 -9.44 2.80 -4.71
N GLU A 17 -10.70 2.36 -4.82
CA GLU A 17 -11.71 2.47 -3.76
C GLU A 17 -12.43 1.14 -3.65
N TYR A 18 -12.67 0.69 -2.42
CA TYR A 18 -13.38 -0.55 -2.15
C TYR A 18 -14.16 -0.47 -0.85
N GLU A 19 -15.38 -0.99 -0.89
CA GLU A 19 -16.27 -1.04 0.24
C GLU A 19 -16.58 -2.49 0.58
N PHE A 20 -16.46 -2.83 1.85
CA PHE A 20 -16.75 -4.18 2.31
C PHE A 20 -17.41 -4.19 3.68
N GLY A 21 -18.32 -5.13 3.86
CA GLY A 21 -18.98 -5.38 5.13
C GLY A 21 -18.24 -6.43 5.96
N THR A 22 -18.48 -6.44 7.27
CA THR A 22 -18.09 -7.58 8.12
C THR A 22 -19.14 -8.70 8.04
N SER A 23 -18.65 -9.92 7.86
CA SER A 23 -19.46 -11.14 7.89
C SER A 23 -20.08 -11.44 9.27
N LYS A 24 -19.60 -10.80 10.35
CA LYS A 24 -20.07 -11.07 11.72
C LYS A 24 -21.48 -10.57 12.01
N GLN A 25 -22.04 -9.69 11.17
CA GLN A 25 -23.38 -9.13 11.34
C GLN A 25 -24.06 -9.05 9.97
N GLY A 26 -24.40 -10.22 9.38
CA GLY A 26 -25.18 -10.28 8.14
C GLY A 26 -24.65 -11.17 7.02
N GLY A 27 -23.46 -11.77 7.15
CA GLY A 27 -22.99 -12.92 6.36
C GLY A 27 -22.75 -12.72 4.86
N ASP A 28 -23.16 -11.61 4.25
CA ASP A 28 -23.07 -11.33 2.81
C ASP A 28 -21.80 -10.58 2.39
N GLY A 29 -21.05 -10.04 3.37
CA GLY A 29 -19.81 -9.28 3.13
C GLY A 29 -20.05 -7.97 2.37
N GLN A 30 -21.32 -7.60 2.15
CA GLN A 30 -21.68 -6.40 1.41
C GLN A 30 -21.62 -5.18 2.34
N SER A 31 -21.12 -4.09 1.80
CA SER A 31 -21.17 -2.81 2.49
C SER A 31 -22.58 -2.23 2.42
N ARG A 32 -23.06 -1.67 3.54
CA ARG A 32 -24.35 -0.97 3.61
C ARG A 32 -24.08 0.49 3.93
N PHE A 33 -23.54 1.23 2.97
CA PHE A 33 -23.46 2.69 3.06
C PHE A 33 -24.71 3.33 2.46
N THR A 34 -25.16 4.44 3.04
CA THR A 34 -26.17 5.30 2.43
C THR A 34 -25.49 6.24 1.43
N GLU A 35 -26.23 6.78 0.46
CA GLU A 35 -25.68 7.72 -0.53
C GLU A 35 -24.93 8.91 0.11
N GLN A 36 -25.50 9.46 1.18
CA GLN A 36 -24.86 10.52 1.97
C GLN A 36 -23.54 10.07 2.64
N ALA A 37 -23.45 8.80 3.05
CA ALA A 37 -22.24 8.27 3.65
C ALA A 37 -21.09 8.14 2.63
N HIS A 38 -21.36 7.89 1.34
CA HIS A 38 -20.30 7.86 0.32
C HIS A 38 -19.61 9.22 0.17
N HIS A 39 -20.37 10.32 0.16
CA HIS A 39 -19.80 11.67 0.11
C HIS A 39 -19.02 12.03 1.37
N LEU A 40 -19.52 11.59 2.53
CA LEU A 40 -18.83 11.78 3.80
C LEU A 40 -17.54 10.97 3.88
N ASN A 41 -17.52 9.75 3.33
CA ASN A 41 -16.31 8.91 3.30
C ASN A 41 -15.16 9.61 2.56
N GLN A 42 -15.45 10.29 1.44
CA GLN A 42 -14.44 11.08 0.73
C GLN A 42 -13.95 12.25 1.58
N PHE A 43 -14.85 12.99 2.23
CA PHE A 43 -14.45 14.11 3.11
C PHE A 43 -13.57 13.65 4.28
N VAL A 44 -13.97 12.56 4.95
CA VAL A 44 -13.20 11.96 6.04
C VAL A 44 -11.84 11.44 5.55
N LEU A 45 -11.80 10.86 4.35
CA LEU A 45 -10.55 10.37 3.77
C LEU A 45 -9.57 11.51 3.47
N HIS A 46 -10.02 12.58 2.82
CA HIS A 46 -9.15 13.71 2.48
C HIS A 46 -8.64 14.42 3.75
N SER A 47 -9.51 14.64 4.74
CA SER A 47 -9.07 15.22 6.03
C SER A 47 -8.13 14.32 6.83
N SER A 48 -8.21 13.00 6.65
CA SER A 48 -7.26 12.06 7.26
C SER A 48 -5.89 12.09 6.58
N LEU A 49 -5.80 12.49 5.30
CA LEU A 49 -4.55 12.56 4.55
C LEU A 49 -3.62 13.64 5.13
N ASP A 50 -4.15 14.81 5.49
CA ASP A 50 -3.39 15.89 6.13
C ASP A 50 -2.69 15.42 7.42
N ILE A 51 -3.42 14.67 8.26
CA ILE A 51 -2.90 14.13 9.52
C ILE A 51 -1.82 13.07 9.25
N VAL A 52 -2.05 12.19 8.26
CA VAL A 52 -1.06 11.19 7.87
C VAL A 52 0.20 11.89 7.41
N GLU A 53 0.12 12.88 6.52
CA GLU A 53 1.28 13.64 6.06
C GLU A 53 2.10 14.19 7.24
N GLU A 54 1.46 14.90 8.17
CA GLU A 54 2.14 15.44 9.36
C GLU A 54 2.90 14.35 10.15
N VAL A 55 2.26 13.21 10.36
CA VAL A 55 2.87 12.06 11.05
C VAL A 55 4.02 11.45 10.24
N GLN A 56 3.93 11.41 8.91
CA GLN A 56 5.02 10.93 8.04
C GLN A 56 6.23 11.86 8.11
N TRP A 57 6.01 13.18 8.15
CA TRP A 57 7.06 14.19 8.33
C TRP A 57 7.73 14.09 9.70
N MET A 58 6.97 13.85 10.77
CA MET A 58 7.50 13.69 12.13
C MET A 58 8.28 12.39 12.35
N ASN A 59 7.80 11.28 11.78
CA ASN A 59 8.36 9.96 12.08
C ASN A 59 9.58 9.60 11.22
N GLY A 60 9.85 10.28 10.09
CA GLY A 60 11.06 10.09 9.27
C GLY A 60 11.27 8.69 8.65
N GLN A 61 10.46 7.70 9.03
CA GLN A 61 10.63 6.28 8.70
C GLN A 61 10.18 5.91 7.28
N LEU A 62 9.53 6.82 6.54
CA LEU A 62 9.07 6.53 5.18
C LEU A 62 10.03 6.97 4.09
N ARG A 63 11.15 7.64 4.41
CA ARG A 63 12.03 8.19 3.35
C ARG A 63 13.08 7.22 2.80
N GLN A 64 13.50 6.14 3.45
CA GLN A 64 14.51 5.26 2.85
C GLN A 64 14.36 3.79 3.22
N ARG A 65 13.75 3.02 2.31
CA ARG A 65 14.20 1.66 2.07
C ARG A 65 14.36 1.44 0.56
N GLN A 66 15.38 2.08 -0.01
CA GLN A 66 15.90 1.66 -1.30
C GLN A 66 16.40 0.22 -1.12
N VAL A 67 15.61 -0.75 -1.57
CA VAL A 67 16.06 -2.15 -1.63
C VAL A 67 17.16 -2.18 -2.70
N PRO A 68 18.40 -2.52 -2.36
CA PRO A 68 19.44 -2.69 -3.36
C PRO A 68 18.98 -3.81 -4.30
N VAL A 69 18.86 -3.53 -5.59
CA VAL A 69 18.69 -4.58 -6.59
C VAL A 69 20.02 -5.34 -6.61
N THR A 70 20.04 -6.55 -6.05
CA THR A 70 21.22 -7.41 -6.20
C THR A 70 21.18 -7.94 -7.63
N THR A 71 21.92 -7.28 -8.52
CA THR A 71 22.27 -7.88 -9.81
C THR A 71 22.90 -9.24 -9.51
N PRO A 72 22.38 -10.36 -10.06
CA PRO A 72 22.98 -11.65 -9.81
C PRO A 72 24.42 -11.64 -10.31
N ALA A 73 25.35 -11.95 -9.43
CA ALA A 73 26.75 -12.12 -9.79
C ALA A 73 26.84 -13.19 -10.89
N VAL A 74 27.22 -12.75 -12.09
CA VAL A 74 27.63 -13.65 -13.17
C VAL A 74 28.77 -14.50 -12.60
N GLY A 75 28.55 -15.81 -12.52
CA GLY A 75 29.53 -16.74 -12.00
C GLY A 75 30.77 -16.75 -12.89
N ASP A 76 31.90 -16.30 -12.33
CA ASP A 76 33.24 -16.49 -12.88
C ASP A 76 33.59 -17.98 -12.86
N GLY A 77 33.10 -18.71 -13.86
CA GLY A 77 33.44 -20.10 -14.13
C GLY A 77 34.67 -20.20 -15.03
N GLU A 78 35.86 -19.85 -14.54
CA GLU A 78 37.10 -20.06 -15.30
C GLU A 78 38.35 -20.17 -14.41
N ARG A 79 38.39 -21.13 -13.46
CA ARG A 79 39.66 -21.52 -12.81
C ARG A 79 39.70 -23.01 -12.41
N ASP A 80 39.49 -23.91 -13.36
CA ASP A 80 39.85 -25.32 -13.13
C ASP A 80 40.23 -26.10 -14.42
N ARG A 81 41.22 -25.59 -15.16
CA ARG A 81 41.88 -26.34 -16.24
C ARG A 81 43.40 -26.17 -16.22
N LYS A 82 44.01 -26.47 -15.06
CA LYS A 82 45.47 -26.65 -15.00
C LYS A 82 45.91 -27.61 -13.90
N ARG A 83 45.28 -28.78 -13.85
CA ARG A 83 45.86 -30.02 -13.36
C ARG A 83 45.42 -31.09 -14.35
N ASP A 84 46.35 -31.94 -14.76
CA ASP A 84 46.17 -33.08 -15.67
C ASP A 84 46.44 -32.78 -17.16
N ALA A 85 47.71 -32.50 -17.48
CA ALA A 85 48.45 -33.06 -18.63
C ALA A 85 49.94 -32.69 -18.52
#